data_AF-A0A5D6XVM0-F1
#
_entry.id   AF-A0A5D6XVM0-F1
#
_cell.length_a   1.000
_cell.length_b   1.000
_cell.length_c   1.000
_cell.angle_alpha   90.00
_cell.angle_beta   90.00
_cell.angle_gamma   90.00
#
_symmetry.space_group_name_H-M   'P 1'
#
loop_
_entity.id
_entity.type
_entity.pdbx_description
1 polymer ?
#
loop_
_entity_poly.entity_id
_entity_poly.type
_entity_poly.pdbx_seq_one_letter_code
_entity_poly.pdbx_strand_id
1 'polypeptide(L)'
;MVPKSTPKLHLDAEIEAFARLVTLTPAERAFRARVFADLKALVRGAFPGARVQLYGSSSSGLDTFRSDLDISVGGLVVGSSQRAAAHGAIAMEGNDDGGCDNSDADELESDDEDFEDERRPDQRPVASPRGGADSGVEAPSFSLNIAVSTAAAAAGRQPRASTGSAAGKSPWNPTLRRKKIRELRALQHLLKLARPQFHVKCLHKAKVPILAVMDPTSQLSIDLGVNREAFEASDHGRTTSLVLALQRVLGPRFRVLVAVLKEFLHQFELDKPFTGGLGSFRLYIMVASLFPLEKCKATGGARVAESRVPSLASLLLSFFHVFGNKRTPQYLQSSTVLRLPLFDDSRVDFAAVFRLDDCVDAFAMAHEILSKTQSLGSIVFEEQITAQREAVLRAIRPETTASAHAARRPHR
;
A
#
# COMPACT_ATOMS: atom_id res chain seq x y z
N MET A 1 5.03 12.27 -48.60
CA MET A 1 5.88 11.36 -47.79
C MET A 1 5.44 11.49 -46.35
N VAL A 2 4.76 10.47 -45.81
CA VAL A 2 4.42 10.43 -44.38
C VAL A 2 5.73 10.13 -43.63
N PRO A 3 6.16 10.93 -42.64
CA PRO A 3 7.36 10.62 -41.89
C PRO A 3 7.14 9.29 -41.16
N LYS A 4 8.01 8.30 -41.42
CA LYS A 4 8.06 7.06 -40.64
C LYS A 4 8.38 7.46 -39.19
N SER A 5 7.42 7.35 -38.29
CA SER A 5 7.64 7.60 -36.86
C SER A 5 8.80 6.72 -36.38
N THR A 6 9.76 7.28 -35.66
CA THR A 6 10.87 6.49 -35.12
C THR A 6 10.34 5.48 -34.09
N PRO A 7 10.87 4.26 -34.01
CA PRO A 7 10.32 3.19 -33.17
C PRO A 7 10.26 3.56 -31.68
N LYS A 8 11.16 4.43 -31.20
CA LYS A 8 11.12 4.94 -29.81
C LYS A 8 9.93 5.86 -29.54
N LEU A 9 9.54 6.71 -30.50
CA LEU A 9 8.35 7.57 -30.38
C LEU A 9 7.06 6.73 -30.36
N HIS A 10 7.06 5.59 -31.04
CA HIS A 10 5.95 4.63 -31.02
C HIS A 10 5.79 3.97 -29.64
N LEU A 11 6.90 3.46 -29.07
CA LEU A 11 6.87 2.82 -27.76
C LEU A 11 6.49 3.81 -26.63
N ASP A 12 6.94 5.07 -26.70
CA ASP A 12 6.50 6.10 -25.74
C ASP A 12 4.97 6.26 -25.77
N ALA A 13 4.37 6.32 -26.97
CA ALA A 13 2.92 6.45 -27.14
C ALA A 13 2.15 5.21 -26.65
N GLU A 14 2.67 4.00 -26.90
CA GLU A 14 2.13 2.74 -26.35
C GLU A 14 2.15 2.76 -24.82
N ILE A 15 3.27 3.15 -24.20
CA ILE A 15 3.41 3.24 -22.74
C ILE A 15 2.39 4.21 -22.16
N GLU A 16 2.22 5.38 -22.77
CA GLU A 16 1.21 6.35 -22.32
C GLU A 16 -0.23 5.83 -22.50
N ALA A 17 -0.53 5.16 -23.61
CA ALA A 17 -1.84 4.58 -23.87
C ALA A 17 -2.17 3.48 -22.85
N PHE A 18 -1.24 2.59 -22.59
CA PHE A 18 -1.38 1.54 -21.58
C PHE A 18 -1.52 2.12 -20.17
N ALA A 19 -0.74 3.15 -19.81
CA ALA A 19 -0.91 3.84 -18.54
C ALA A 19 -2.32 4.44 -18.39
N ARG A 20 -2.90 5.02 -19.45
CA ARG A 20 -4.30 5.50 -19.44
C ARG A 20 -5.31 4.35 -19.30
N LEU A 21 -5.03 3.18 -19.88
CA LEU A 21 -5.88 1.99 -19.75
C LEU A 21 -5.96 1.53 -18.29
N VAL A 22 -4.84 1.49 -17.58
CA VAL A 22 -4.75 0.87 -16.23
C VAL A 22 -4.98 1.84 -15.07
N THR A 23 -4.79 3.15 -15.27
CA THR A 23 -5.07 4.17 -14.24
C THR A 23 -6.57 4.38 -14.05
N LEU A 24 -7.00 4.89 -12.90
CA LEU A 24 -8.44 5.12 -12.70
C LEU A 24 -9.04 6.10 -13.71
N THR A 25 -10.28 5.83 -14.11
CA THR A 25 -11.17 6.76 -14.79
C THR A 25 -11.74 7.78 -13.79
N PRO A 26 -12.28 8.92 -14.25
CA PRO A 26 -13.01 9.84 -13.39
C PRO A 26 -14.20 9.18 -12.65
N ALA A 27 -14.89 8.24 -13.30
CA ALA A 27 -16.02 7.52 -12.71
C ALA A 27 -15.59 6.62 -11.55
N GLU A 28 -14.50 5.85 -11.73
CA GLU A 28 -13.92 5.01 -10.67
C GLU A 28 -13.40 5.85 -9.50
N ARG A 29 -12.70 6.96 -9.78
CA ARG A 29 -12.27 7.90 -8.73
C ARG A 29 -13.45 8.43 -7.94
N ALA A 30 -14.52 8.85 -8.62
CA ALA A 30 -15.73 9.34 -7.96
C ALA A 30 -16.42 8.22 -7.14
N PHE A 31 -16.45 6.99 -7.66
CA PHE A 31 -16.98 5.83 -6.94
C PHE A 31 -16.19 5.55 -5.66
N ARG A 32 -14.86 5.42 -5.75
CA ARG A 32 -13.99 5.22 -4.58
C ARG A 32 -14.08 6.35 -3.57
N ALA A 33 -14.19 7.60 -4.04
CA ALA A 33 -14.39 8.76 -3.17
C ALA A 33 -15.73 8.69 -2.40
N ARG A 34 -16.81 8.23 -3.04
CA ARG A 34 -18.10 7.98 -2.37
C ARG A 34 -17.99 6.87 -1.33
N VAL A 35 -17.40 5.73 -1.69
CA VAL A 35 -17.19 4.60 -0.75
C VAL A 35 -16.38 5.05 0.46
N PHE A 36 -15.31 5.82 0.25
CA PHE A 36 -14.52 6.40 1.34
C PHE A 36 -15.34 7.37 2.20
N ALA A 37 -16.12 8.25 1.59
CA ALA A 37 -16.97 9.20 2.33
C ALA A 37 -18.01 8.49 3.20
N ASP A 38 -18.66 7.46 2.66
CA ASP A 38 -19.62 6.61 3.38
C ASP A 38 -18.97 5.89 4.57
N LEU A 39 -17.82 5.25 4.36
CA LEU A 39 -17.08 4.57 5.43
C LEU A 39 -16.59 5.56 6.49
N LYS A 40 -16.11 6.73 6.07
CA LYS A 40 -15.70 7.81 6.97
C LYS A 40 -16.85 8.33 7.82
N ALA A 41 -18.03 8.51 7.23
CA ALA A 41 -19.23 8.91 7.95
C ALA A 41 -19.66 7.84 8.97
N LEU A 42 -19.68 6.58 8.55
CA LEU A 42 -20.03 5.43 9.39
C LEU A 42 -19.09 5.32 10.60
N VAL A 43 -17.77 5.33 10.38
CA VAL A 43 -16.78 5.22 11.46
C VAL A 43 -16.86 6.41 12.41
N ARG A 44 -17.04 7.63 11.90
CA ARG A 44 -17.17 8.83 12.75
C ARG A 44 -18.48 8.88 13.52
N GLY A 45 -19.56 8.32 12.99
CA GLY A 45 -20.84 8.18 13.69
C GLY A 45 -20.75 7.24 14.88
N ALA A 46 -20.00 6.14 14.75
CA ALA A 46 -19.83 5.16 15.82
C ALA A 46 -18.73 5.53 16.83
N PHE A 47 -17.70 6.25 16.39
CA PHE A 47 -16.54 6.63 17.20
C PHE A 47 -16.30 8.15 17.13
N PRO A 48 -16.96 8.94 17.99
CA PRO A 48 -16.75 10.38 18.06
C PRO A 48 -15.28 10.70 18.38
N GLY A 49 -14.57 11.34 17.45
CA GLY A 49 -13.13 11.61 17.55
C GLY A 49 -12.26 10.84 16.56
N ALA A 50 -12.83 9.86 15.83
CA ALA A 50 -12.10 9.10 14.83
C ALA A 50 -11.59 9.98 13.67
N ARG A 51 -10.29 9.89 13.41
CA ARG A 51 -9.60 10.47 12.25
C ARG A 51 -9.49 9.40 11.18
N VAL A 52 -10.26 9.57 10.11
CA VAL A 52 -10.31 8.64 8.96
C VAL A 52 -9.74 9.33 7.73
N GLN A 53 -8.68 8.74 7.16
CA GLN A 53 -7.89 9.32 6.07
C GLN A 53 -7.48 8.23 5.07
N LEU A 54 -7.37 8.60 3.80
CA LEU A 54 -6.76 7.74 2.79
C LEU A 54 -5.24 7.73 2.97
N TYR A 55 -4.58 6.62 2.64
CA TYR A 55 -3.13 6.55 2.55
C TYR A 55 -2.66 5.81 1.29
N GLY A 56 -1.35 5.68 1.13
CA GLY A 56 -0.77 4.81 0.11
C GLY A 56 -1.11 5.25 -1.31
N SER A 57 -1.50 4.30 -2.16
CA SER A 57 -1.83 4.60 -3.56
C SER A 57 -3.11 5.45 -3.65
N SER A 58 -4.08 5.20 -2.77
CA SER A 58 -5.39 5.86 -2.75
C SER A 58 -5.36 7.36 -2.43
N SER A 59 -4.36 7.83 -1.68
CA SER A 59 -4.18 9.27 -1.39
C SER A 59 -3.22 9.95 -2.36
N SER A 60 -2.31 9.20 -2.97
CA SER A 60 -1.27 9.73 -3.84
C SER A 60 -1.69 9.84 -5.31
N GLY A 61 -2.78 9.20 -5.73
CA GLY A 61 -3.23 9.21 -7.13
C GLY A 61 -2.42 8.29 -8.05
N LEU A 62 -1.67 7.35 -7.48
CA LEU A 62 -0.89 6.32 -8.18
C LEU A 62 -1.63 4.97 -8.21
N ASP A 63 -2.91 4.99 -7.87
CA ASP A 63 -3.84 3.88 -7.94
C ASP A 63 -4.18 3.49 -9.39
N THR A 64 -4.21 2.18 -9.60
CA THR A 64 -4.73 1.51 -10.80
C THR A 64 -6.12 0.96 -10.51
N PHE A 65 -6.83 0.50 -11.53
CA PHE A 65 -8.18 -0.09 -11.35
C PHE A 65 -8.22 -1.32 -10.44
N ARG A 66 -7.07 -1.96 -10.24
CA ARG A 66 -6.88 -3.09 -9.33
C ARG A 66 -6.40 -2.71 -7.94
N SER A 67 -5.95 -1.47 -7.75
CA SER A 67 -5.40 -1.05 -6.47
C SER A 67 -6.49 -1.04 -5.41
N ASP A 68 -6.16 -1.52 -4.22
CA ASP A 68 -7.06 -1.51 -3.06
C ASP A 68 -7.35 -0.07 -2.58
N LEU A 69 -8.44 0.10 -1.85
CA LEU A 69 -8.76 1.35 -1.16
C LEU A 69 -8.15 1.34 0.25
N ASP A 70 -7.03 2.02 0.40
CA ASP A 70 -6.24 2.10 1.64
C ASP A 70 -6.77 3.18 2.60
N ILE A 71 -7.27 2.78 3.78
CA ILE A 71 -7.84 3.67 4.79
C ILE A 71 -7.12 3.54 6.13
N SER A 72 -6.65 4.66 6.67
CA SER A 72 -6.11 4.76 8.02
C SER A 72 -7.17 5.34 8.96
N VAL A 73 -7.40 4.67 10.08
CA VAL A 73 -8.26 5.11 11.16
C VAL A 73 -7.42 5.36 12.41
N GLY A 74 -7.55 6.53 13.03
CA GLY A 74 -6.91 6.84 14.30
C GLY A 74 -7.85 7.54 15.27
N GLY A 75 -7.44 7.66 16.54
CA GLY A 75 -8.26 8.29 17.58
C GLY A 75 -9.53 7.52 17.94
N LEU A 76 -9.51 6.18 17.82
CA LEU A 76 -10.63 5.34 18.23
C LEU A 76 -10.69 5.26 19.76
N VAL A 77 -11.81 5.72 20.33
CA VAL A 77 -12.13 5.53 21.75
C VAL A 77 -13.21 4.45 21.83
N VAL A 78 -12.82 3.23 22.16
CA VAL A 78 -13.76 2.09 22.29
C VAL A 78 -14.38 2.12 23.69
N GLY A 79 -15.64 2.53 23.78
CA GLY A 79 -16.41 2.60 25.03
C GLY A 79 -16.74 1.21 25.61
N SER A 80 -17.09 1.15 26.89
CA SER A 80 -17.40 -0.10 27.62
C SER A 80 -18.51 -0.94 26.96
N SER A 81 -19.58 -0.32 26.46
CA SER A 81 -20.68 -1.00 25.76
C SER A 81 -20.25 -1.63 24.42
N GLN A 82 -19.29 -1.01 23.71
CA GLN A 82 -18.73 -1.53 22.46
C GLN A 82 -17.68 -2.61 22.73
N ARG A 83 -17.01 -2.59 23.90
CA ARG A 83 -16.16 -3.70 24.34
C ARG A 83 -16.97 -4.97 24.53
N ALA A 84 -18.13 -4.91 25.19
CA ALA A 84 -19.01 -6.07 25.36
C ALA A 84 -19.48 -6.67 24.02
N ALA A 85 -19.83 -5.83 23.04
CA ALA A 85 -20.21 -6.30 21.70
C ALA A 85 -19.03 -6.91 20.91
N ALA A 86 -17.82 -6.35 21.07
CA ALA A 86 -16.60 -6.91 20.51
C ALA A 86 -16.24 -8.25 21.14
N HIS A 87 -16.50 -8.45 22.44
CA HIS A 87 -16.31 -9.73 23.14
C HIS A 87 -17.40 -10.76 22.78
N GLY A 88 -18.67 -10.37 22.63
CA GLY A 88 -19.75 -11.27 22.21
C GLY A 88 -19.58 -11.82 20.78
N ALA A 89 -18.94 -11.07 19.89
CA ALA A 89 -18.57 -11.53 18.55
C ALA A 89 -17.44 -12.59 18.57
N ILE A 90 -16.64 -12.66 19.65
CA ILE A 90 -15.57 -13.67 19.83
C ILE A 90 -16.17 -15.06 20.07
N ALA A 91 -17.30 -15.14 20.77
CA ALA A 91 -17.92 -16.43 21.12
C ALA A 91 -18.59 -17.14 19.94
N MET A 92 -18.99 -16.40 18.89
CA MET A 92 -19.74 -16.94 17.74
C MET A 92 -18.85 -17.30 16.54
N GLU A 93 -17.61 -16.79 16.43
CA GLU A 93 -16.66 -17.16 15.36
C GLU A 93 -15.79 -18.38 15.70
N GLY A 94 -15.87 -18.91 16.93
CA GLY A 94 -15.04 -20.03 17.41
C GLY A 94 -15.46 -21.43 16.97
N ASN A 95 -16.51 -21.59 16.15
CA ASN A 95 -17.13 -22.89 15.92
C ASN A 95 -17.04 -23.42 14.46
N ASP A 96 -16.30 -22.76 13.56
CA ASP A 96 -16.18 -23.15 12.15
C ASP A 96 -14.74 -23.38 11.65
N ASP A 97 -13.72 -23.27 12.51
CA ASP A 97 -12.36 -23.72 12.20
C ASP A 97 -12.13 -25.07 12.89
N GLY A 98 -12.32 -26.15 12.13
CA GLY A 98 -11.99 -27.50 12.58
C GLY A 98 -10.49 -27.64 12.83
N GLY A 99 -10.10 -28.13 14.01
CA GLY A 99 -8.74 -28.57 14.32
C GLY A 99 -8.04 -27.71 15.37
N CYS A 100 -8.29 -28.07 16.61
CA CYS A 100 -7.75 -27.56 17.86
C CYS A 100 -6.21 -27.52 17.95
N ASP A 101 -5.70 -26.37 18.42
CA ASP A 101 -4.68 -26.34 19.47
C ASP A 101 -5.20 -25.37 20.56
N ASN A 102 -5.74 -25.94 21.64
CA ASN A 102 -6.29 -25.21 22.78
C ASN A 102 -5.13 -24.81 23.70
N SER A 103 -4.51 -23.65 23.43
CA SER A 103 -3.61 -23.02 24.41
C SER A 103 -3.82 -21.51 24.59
N ASP A 104 -4.61 -20.86 23.73
CA ASP A 104 -4.71 -19.39 23.72
C ASP A 104 -6.07 -18.84 24.21
N ALA A 105 -6.97 -19.72 24.68
CA ALA A 105 -8.30 -19.33 25.16
C ALA A 105 -8.31 -18.88 26.63
N ASP A 106 -7.32 -19.28 27.44
CA ASP A 106 -7.29 -19.00 28.88
C ASP A 106 -6.55 -17.71 29.28
N GLU A 107 -5.88 -17.01 28.35
CA GLU A 107 -5.14 -15.77 28.67
C GLU A 107 -5.97 -14.47 28.51
N LEU A 108 -7.29 -14.56 28.28
CA LEU A 108 -8.16 -13.38 28.08
C LEU A 108 -9.05 -13.03 29.28
N GLU A 109 -8.99 -13.78 30.40
CA GLU A 109 -9.85 -13.55 31.58
C GLU A 109 -9.14 -12.96 32.81
N SER A 110 -7.83 -12.68 32.77
CA SER A 110 -7.15 -12.00 33.87
C SER A 110 -6.42 -10.76 33.36
N ASP A 111 -6.94 -9.58 33.69
CA ASP A 111 -6.22 -8.31 33.94
C ASP A 111 -7.16 -7.12 33.65
N ASP A 112 -8.21 -7.00 34.47
CA ASP A 112 -9.10 -5.82 34.50
C ASP A 112 -8.71 -4.82 35.62
N GLU A 113 -7.58 -5.02 36.29
CA GLU A 113 -7.07 -4.10 37.31
C GLU A 113 -5.72 -3.50 36.87
N ASP A 114 -5.77 -2.40 36.13
CA ASP A 114 -4.77 -1.32 36.22
C ASP A 114 -5.18 -0.18 35.27
N PHE A 115 -5.99 0.73 35.81
CA PHE A 115 -6.35 1.99 35.17
C PHE A 115 -6.08 3.13 36.17
N GLU A 116 -4.83 3.55 36.29
CA GLU A 116 -4.51 4.83 36.92
C GLU A 116 -4.30 5.94 35.88
N ASP A 117 -4.96 7.05 36.18
CA ASP A 117 -5.23 8.25 35.40
C ASP A 117 -4.03 9.22 35.48
N GLU A 118 -3.20 9.29 34.43
CA GLU A 118 -2.22 10.38 34.31
C GLU A 118 -2.79 11.54 33.47
N ARG A 119 -3.49 12.45 34.16
CA ARG A 119 -3.63 13.85 33.73
C ARG A 119 -2.88 14.79 34.67
N ARG A 120 -1.75 15.34 34.18
CA ARG A 120 -1.30 16.75 34.23
C ARG A 120 0.25 16.83 34.32
N PRO A 121 0.92 17.69 33.52
CA PRO A 121 2.35 17.95 33.73
C PRO A 121 2.52 19.08 34.76
N ASP A 122 3.21 18.77 35.85
CA ASP A 122 3.57 19.74 36.89
C ASP A 122 4.88 20.45 36.51
N GLN A 123 4.86 21.78 36.57
CA GLN A 123 5.99 22.65 36.27
C GLN A 123 6.89 22.77 37.50
N ARG A 124 8.18 22.40 37.41
CA ARG A 124 9.25 22.99 38.24
C ARG A 124 10.58 23.11 37.48
N PRO A 125 11.38 24.15 37.76
CA PRO A 125 12.45 24.62 36.90
C PRO A 125 13.77 23.90 37.20
N VAL A 126 14.53 23.54 36.17
CA VAL A 126 15.88 22.98 36.32
C VAL A 126 16.91 24.02 35.87
N ALA A 127 17.85 24.27 36.77
CA ALA A 127 18.95 25.21 36.66
C ALA A 127 19.94 24.88 35.52
N SER A 128 20.58 25.94 35.01
CA SER A 128 21.64 25.90 34.00
C SER A 128 22.86 25.07 34.41
N PRO A 129 23.61 24.55 33.42
CA PRO A 129 25.05 24.52 33.52
C PRO A 129 25.76 25.15 32.30
N ARG A 130 26.87 25.82 32.59
CA ARG A 130 27.87 26.31 31.63
C ARG A 130 28.79 25.16 31.17
N GLY A 131 29.15 25.18 29.88
CA GLY A 131 30.51 24.89 29.40
C GLY A 131 30.85 23.45 29.00
N GLY A 132 31.23 23.26 27.73
CA GLY A 132 31.95 22.08 27.24
C GLY A 132 31.60 21.71 25.80
N ALA A 133 32.49 22.02 24.86
CA ALA A 133 32.40 21.66 23.45
C ALA A 133 32.82 20.19 23.22
N ASP A 134 32.14 19.47 22.33
CA ASP A 134 32.66 18.94 21.06
C ASP A 134 31.77 17.81 20.46
N SER A 135 31.70 17.85 19.13
CA SER A 135 31.44 16.79 18.13
C SER A 135 30.24 15.82 18.20
N GLY A 136 29.50 15.77 17.09
CA GLY A 136 28.78 14.56 16.65
C GLY A 136 27.25 14.63 16.62
N VAL A 137 26.66 15.53 15.82
CA VAL A 137 25.22 15.42 15.49
C VAL A 137 25.05 14.29 14.49
N GLU A 138 24.86 13.06 14.96
CA GLU A 138 24.23 12.02 14.15
C GLU A 138 22.81 12.47 13.84
N ALA A 139 22.58 12.83 12.58
CA ALA A 139 21.22 13.01 12.07
C ALA A 139 20.51 11.65 12.14
N PRO A 140 19.32 11.55 12.74
CA PRO A 140 18.61 10.28 12.82
C PRO A 140 18.16 9.87 11.41
N SER A 141 18.88 8.92 10.81
CA SER A 141 18.51 8.29 9.54
C SER A 141 17.42 7.25 9.81
N PHE A 142 16.19 7.56 9.41
CA PHE A 142 15.05 6.67 9.59
C PHE A 142 14.83 5.78 8.36
N SER A 143 14.60 4.48 8.58
CA SER A 143 14.32 3.51 7.52
C SER A 143 12.82 3.46 7.20
N LEU A 144 12.42 3.79 5.97
CA LEU A 144 11.01 3.88 5.52
C LEU A 144 10.42 2.52 5.09
N ASN A 145 10.72 1.45 5.83
CA ASN A 145 10.27 0.10 5.46
C ASN A 145 8.83 -0.17 5.90
N ILE A 146 7.86 0.22 5.08
CA ILE A 146 6.49 -0.28 5.21
C ILE A 146 6.47 -1.77 4.80
N ALA A 147 6.09 -2.63 5.74
CA ALA A 147 5.79 -4.04 5.51
C ALA A 147 4.26 -4.24 5.64
N VAL A 148 3.61 -4.67 4.56
CA VAL A 148 2.16 -4.90 4.48
C VAL A 148 1.81 -6.37 4.72
N SER A 149 0.57 -6.58 5.17
CA SER A 149 -0.02 -7.67 5.96
C SER A 149 -0.19 -9.02 5.26
N THR A 150 0.09 -10.12 5.98
CA THR A 150 -0.17 -11.52 5.58
C THR A 150 -1.58 -12.00 5.91
N ALA A 151 -2.30 -12.54 4.90
CA ALA A 151 -3.15 -13.74 5.04
C ALA A 151 -3.74 -14.23 3.69
N ALA A 152 -3.33 -15.42 3.25
CA ALA A 152 -4.24 -16.55 2.96
C ALA A 152 -3.41 -17.82 2.75
N ALA A 153 -3.85 -18.91 3.38
CA ALA A 153 -3.20 -20.22 3.38
C ALA A 153 -3.56 -21.02 2.12
N ALA A 154 -2.57 -21.66 1.50
CA ALA A 154 -2.71 -22.95 0.81
C ALA A 154 -1.33 -23.59 0.51
N ALA A 155 -1.13 -24.76 1.11
CA ALA A 155 -0.27 -25.90 0.75
C ALA A 155 1.03 -25.70 -0.05
N GLY A 156 2.18 -25.97 0.61
CA GLY A 156 3.45 -26.24 -0.09
C GLY A 156 4.64 -26.44 0.86
N ARG A 157 4.99 -27.72 1.09
CA ARG A 157 6.22 -28.30 1.71
C ARG A 157 7.31 -27.34 2.26
N GLN A 158 7.61 -27.49 3.55
CA GLN A 158 8.83 -26.97 4.20
C GLN A 158 10.09 -27.79 3.86
N PRO A 159 11.27 -27.17 3.67
CA PRO A 159 12.55 -27.81 3.94
C PRO A 159 13.09 -27.44 5.34
N ARG A 160 13.86 -28.37 5.89
CA ARG A 160 14.38 -28.43 7.27
C ARG A 160 15.32 -27.27 7.66
N ALA A 161 15.25 -26.93 8.94
CA ALA A 161 16.05 -25.93 9.63
C ALA A 161 17.53 -26.31 9.79
N SER A 162 18.40 -25.31 9.67
CA SER A 162 19.77 -25.31 10.21
C SER A 162 19.91 -24.18 11.25
N THR A 163 20.01 -24.61 12.50
CA THR A 163 20.77 -24.05 13.64
C THR A 163 21.22 -22.58 13.64
N GLY A 164 20.74 -21.86 14.67
CA GLY A 164 21.63 -21.13 15.57
C GLY A 164 21.98 -19.68 15.22
N SER A 165 21.06 -18.75 15.49
CA SER A 165 21.41 -17.37 15.83
C SER A 165 20.44 -16.86 16.87
N ALA A 166 20.96 -16.29 17.95
CA ALA A 166 20.21 -15.80 19.10
C ALA A 166 19.09 -14.87 18.65
N ALA A 167 17.84 -15.26 18.93
CA ALA A 167 16.66 -14.49 18.63
C ALA A 167 16.69 -13.17 19.41
N GLY A 168 17.05 -12.07 18.74
CA GLY A 168 16.78 -10.73 19.23
C GLY A 168 15.30 -10.61 19.53
N LYS A 169 14.95 -10.22 20.77
CA LYS A 169 13.56 -9.98 21.18
C LYS A 169 12.89 -9.06 20.16
N SER A 170 11.78 -9.51 19.57
CA SER A 170 11.01 -8.74 18.60
C SER A 170 10.71 -7.33 19.18
N PRO A 171 10.86 -6.24 18.41
CA PRO A 171 10.69 -4.85 18.88
C PRO A 171 9.21 -4.48 19.11
N TRP A 172 8.40 -5.46 19.45
CA TRP A 172 6.99 -5.49 19.13
C TRP A 172 6.20 -5.57 20.42
N ASN A 173 5.75 -4.41 20.90
CA ASN A 173 5.06 -4.28 22.19
C ASN A 173 3.71 -5.05 22.15
N PRO A 174 3.58 -6.18 22.88
CA PRO A 174 2.39 -7.04 22.82
C PRO A 174 1.11 -6.32 23.24
N THR A 175 1.21 -5.43 24.23
CA THR A 175 0.08 -4.62 24.70
C THR A 175 -0.41 -3.66 23.62
N LEU A 176 0.51 -3.01 22.88
CA LEU A 176 0.14 -2.13 21.77
C LEU A 176 -0.57 -2.90 20.65
N ARG A 177 -0.11 -4.13 20.35
CA ARG A 177 -0.80 -5.03 19.42
C ARG A 177 -2.20 -5.35 19.88
N ARG A 178 -2.35 -5.88 21.09
CA ARG A 178 -3.64 -6.41 21.56
C ARG A 178 -4.70 -5.32 21.46
N LYS A 179 -4.36 -4.10 21.87
CA LYS A 179 -5.25 -2.94 21.71
C LYS A 179 -5.51 -2.56 20.24
N LYS A 180 -4.51 -2.61 19.33
CA LYS A 180 -4.74 -2.42 17.89
C LYS A 180 -5.70 -3.46 17.31
N ILE A 181 -5.56 -4.73 17.70
CA ILE A 181 -6.46 -5.81 17.28
C ILE A 181 -7.87 -5.56 17.81
N ARG A 182 -8.01 -5.13 19.07
CA ARG A 182 -9.30 -4.78 19.65
C ARG A 182 -10.00 -3.66 18.89
N GLU A 183 -9.26 -2.62 18.51
CA GLU A 183 -9.75 -1.52 17.66
C GLU A 183 -10.19 -2.03 16.28
N LEU A 184 -9.42 -2.91 15.64
CA LEU A 184 -9.79 -3.55 14.37
C LEU A 184 -11.04 -4.44 14.50
N ARG A 185 -11.19 -5.19 15.60
CA ARG A 185 -12.38 -6.02 15.86
C ARG A 185 -13.62 -5.17 16.12
N ALA A 186 -13.49 -4.03 16.80
CA ALA A 186 -14.58 -3.07 16.97
C ALA A 186 -15.04 -2.50 15.61
N LEU A 187 -14.09 -2.13 14.73
CA LEU A 187 -14.39 -1.74 13.34
C LEU A 187 -15.04 -2.88 12.55
N GLN A 188 -14.55 -4.12 12.69
CA GLN A 188 -15.14 -5.29 12.04
C GLN A 188 -16.61 -5.46 12.41
N HIS A 189 -16.93 -5.39 13.70
CA HIS A 189 -18.30 -5.51 14.18
C HIS A 189 -19.20 -4.39 13.63
N LEU A 190 -18.73 -3.14 13.65
CA LEU A 190 -19.46 -2.01 13.06
C LEU A 190 -19.77 -2.24 11.57
N LEU A 191 -18.78 -2.67 10.78
CA LEU A 191 -18.97 -2.90 9.35
C LEU A 191 -19.92 -4.06 9.09
N LYS A 192 -19.83 -5.16 9.84
CA LYS A 192 -20.77 -6.29 9.71
C LYS A 192 -22.21 -5.90 10.00
N LEU A 193 -22.45 -5.01 10.96
CA LEU A 193 -23.80 -4.51 11.27
C LEU A 193 -24.32 -3.54 10.22
N ALA A 194 -23.51 -2.55 9.83
CA ALA A 194 -23.97 -1.46 8.95
C ALA A 194 -23.92 -1.79 7.46
N ARG A 195 -23.06 -2.74 7.06
CA ARG A 195 -22.82 -3.18 5.67
C ARG A 195 -22.72 -4.71 5.61
N PRO A 196 -23.82 -5.44 5.85
CA PRO A 196 -23.81 -6.91 5.90
C PRO A 196 -23.38 -7.56 4.57
N GLN A 197 -23.47 -6.85 3.45
CA GLN A 197 -23.00 -7.31 2.15
C GLN A 197 -21.46 -7.38 2.04
N PHE A 198 -20.71 -6.69 2.91
CA PHE A 198 -19.26 -6.70 2.85
C PHE A 198 -18.69 -7.98 3.46
N HIS A 199 -17.74 -8.59 2.75
CA HIS A 199 -16.92 -9.65 3.33
C HIS A 199 -15.79 -9.00 4.14
N VAL A 200 -15.86 -9.10 5.46
CA VAL A 200 -14.96 -8.39 6.39
C VAL A 200 -14.12 -9.39 7.20
N LYS A 201 -12.79 -9.35 7.03
CA LYS A 201 -11.83 -10.25 7.72
C LYS A 201 -10.72 -9.47 8.43
N CYS A 202 -10.52 -9.75 9.72
CA CYS A 202 -9.42 -9.19 10.49
C CYS A 202 -8.14 -10.02 10.29
N LEU A 203 -7.13 -9.45 9.62
CA LEU A 203 -5.84 -10.09 9.36
C LEU A 203 -4.87 -9.85 10.52
N HIS A 204 -5.17 -10.43 11.68
CA HIS A 204 -4.43 -10.16 12.91
C HIS A 204 -3.13 -10.96 13.06
N LYS A 205 -2.89 -12.03 12.30
CA LYS A 205 -1.67 -12.84 12.41
C LYS A 205 -0.44 -12.17 11.75
N ALA A 206 -0.66 -11.16 10.92
CA ALA A 206 0.40 -10.44 10.25
C ALA A 206 1.27 -9.56 11.16
N LYS A 207 2.47 -9.20 10.68
CA LYS A 207 3.36 -8.22 11.33
C LYS A 207 2.67 -6.88 11.57
N VAL A 208 1.80 -6.45 10.64
CA VAL A 208 0.94 -5.27 10.79
C VAL A 208 -0.51 -5.72 10.65
N PRO A 209 -1.27 -5.81 11.75
CA PRO A 209 -2.69 -6.15 11.68
C PRO A 209 -3.49 -5.12 10.88
N ILE A 210 -4.32 -5.60 9.96
CA ILE A 210 -5.27 -4.80 9.17
C ILE A 210 -6.65 -5.46 9.16
N LEU A 211 -7.67 -4.69 8.78
CA LEU A 211 -9.02 -5.19 8.52
C LEU A 211 -9.26 -5.15 7.01
N ALA A 212 -9.21 -6.32 6.39
CA ALA A 212 -9.44 -6.49 4.95
C ALA A 212 -10.94 -6.60 4.69
N VAL A 213 -11.43 -5.81 3.74
CA VAL A 213 -12.85 -5.70 3.39
C VAL A 213 -13.00 -5.85 1.89
N MET A 214 -14.02 -6.59 1.48
CA MET A 214 -14.34 -6.85 0.08
C MET A 214 -15.82 -6.57 -0.14
N ASP A 215 -16.16 -5.57 -0.96
CA ASP A 215 -17.50 -5.37 -1.50
C ASP A 215 -17.78 -6.27 -2.72
N PRO A 216 -18.57 -7.35 -2.59
CA PRO A 216 -18.83 -8.29 -3.69
C PRO A 216 -19.59 -7.65 -4.86
N THR A 217 -20.26 -6.51 -4.65
CA THR A 217 -21.02 -5.83 -5.71
C THR A 217 -20.08 -5.11 -6.67
N SER A 218 -19.21 -4.26 -6.13
CA SER A 218 -18.28 -3.46 -6.94
C SER A 218 -16.95 -4.16 -7.23
N GLN A 219 -16.69 -5.29 -6.57
CA GLN A 219 -15.38 -5.96 -6.59
C GLN A 219 -14.25 -5.04 -6.09
N LEU A 220 -14.57 -4.05 -5.24
CA LEU A 220 -13.58 -3.20 -4.58
C LEU A 220 -13.08 -3.81 -3.26
N SER A 221 -11.78 -4.10 -3.22
CA SER A 221 -11.04 -4.39 -1.99
C SER A 221 -10.68 -3.11 -1.23
N ILE A 222 -10.80 -3.15 0.09
CA ILE A 222 -10.58 -2.03 1.00
C ILE A 222 -9.77 -2.53 2.20
N ASP A 223 -8.63 -1.90 2.46
CA ASP A 223 -7.75 -2.22 3.58
C ASP A 223 -7.84 -1.13 4.64
N LEU A 224 -8.34 -1.49 5.83
CA LEU A 224 -8.43 -0.58 6.96
C LEU A 224 -7.31 -0.86 7.97
N GLY A 225 -6.37 0.07 8.08
CA GLY A 225 -5.34 0.10 9.10
C GLY A 225 -5.72 1.00 10.27
N VAL A 226 -5.30 0.64 11.48
CA VAL A 226 -5.44 1.49 12.67
C VAL A 226 -4.09 2.06 13.11
N ASN A 227 -4.05 3.37 13.34
CA ASN A 227 -2.88 4.12 13.75
C ASN A 227 -3.19 4.97 14.99
N ARG A 228 -2.26 5.04 15.94
CA ARG A 228 -2.43 5.83 17.17
C ARG A 228 -1.87 7.24 17.06
N GLU A 229 -0.74 7.34 16.39
CA GLU A 229 -0.05 8.59 16.15
C GLU A 229 -0.84 9.48 15.19
N ALA A 230 -0.50 10.77 15.19
CA ALA A 230 -0.94 11.66 14.13
C ALA A 230 -0.54 11.08 12.76
N PHE A 231 -1.38 11.25 11.76
CA PHE A 231 -1.19 10.60 10.46
C PHE A 231 0.16 11.00 9.85
N GLU A 232 0.51 12.27 9.95
CA GLU A 232 1.76 12.89 9.47
C GLU A 232 3.00 12.29 10.14
N ALA A 233 2.87 11.90 11.41
CA ALA A 233 3.92 11.24 12.18
C ALA A 233 3.95 9.72 11.98
N SER A 234 2.91 9.12 11.38
CA SER A 234 2.90 7.68 11.08
C SER A 234 3.71 7.37 9.82
N ASP A 235 4.15 6.11 9.68
CA ASP A 235 4.83 5.64 8.46
C ASP A 235 3.98 5.85 7.20
N HIS A 236 2.65 5.68 7.31
CA HIS A 236 1.72 5.94 6.21
C HIS A 236 1.75 7.40 5.77
N GLY A 237 1.79 8.36 6.71
CA GLY A 237 1.85 9.78 6.38
C GLY A 237 3.19 10.22 5.83
N ARG A 238 4.30 9.72 6.40
CA ARG A 238 5.67 10.00 5.90
C ARG A 238 5.85 9.51 4.47
N THR A 239 5.48 8.25 4.20
CA THR A 239 5.59 7.67 2.85
C THR A 239 4.66 8.35 1.86
N THR A 240 3.41 8.67 2.25
CA THR A 240 2.49 9.45 1.41
C THR A 240 3.09 10.82 1.06
N SER A 241 3.65 11.53 2.05
CA SER A 241 4.25 12.86 1.85
C SER A 241 5.45 12.80 0.91
N LEU A 242 6.32 11.80 1.07
CA LEU A 242 7.46 11.56 0.18
C LEU A 242 7.00 11.28 -1.25
N VAL A 243 6.01 10.41 -1.43
CA VAL A 243 5.48 10.08 -2.76
C VAL A 243 4.85 11.29 -3.45
N LEU A 244 4.13 12.13 -2.70
CA LEU A 244 3.61 13.41 -3.21
C LEU A 244 4.75 14.37 -3.61
N ALA A 245 5.85 14.40 -2.86
CA ALA A 245 7.03 15.17 -3.22
C ALA A 245 7.69 14.64 -4.50
N LEU A 246 7.86 13.32 -4.62
CA LEU A 246 8.38 12.67 -5.82
C LEU A 246 7.52 13.00 -7.04
N GLN A 247 6.21 12.91 -6.95
CA GLN A 247 5.32 13.26 -8.06
C GLN A 247 5.44 14.73 -8.48
N ARG A 248 5.56 15.66 -7.52
CA ARG A 248 5.75 17.09 -7.81
C ARG A 248 7.07 17.35 -8.55
N VAL A 249 8.14 16.64 -8.19
CA VAL A 249 9.48 16.84 -8.77
C VAL A 249 9.66 16.08 -10.09
N LEU A 250 9.25 14.82 -10.14
CA LEU A 250 9.47 13.91 -11.28
C LEU A 250 8.37 14.00 -12.36
N GLY A 251 7.21 14.55 -12.02
CA GLY A 251 6.16 14.91 -12.97
C GLY A 251 5.42 13.72 -13.59
N PRO A 252 4.80 13.92 -14.78
CA PRO A 252 3.95 12.92 -15.44
C PRO A 252 4.66 11.61 -15.79
N ARG A 253 5.93 11.66 -16.19
CA ARG A 253 6.69 10.47 -16.61
C ARG A 253 6.79 9.43 -15.49
N PHE A 254 7.00 9.89 -14.26
CA PHE A 254 7.01 9.04 -13.08
C PHE A 254 5.67 8.32 -12.88
N ARG A 255 4.54 9.05 -13.00
CA ARG A 255 3.20 8.48 -12.84
C ARG A 255 2.90 7.43 -13.91
N VAL A 256 3.27 7.70 -15.15
CA VAL A 256 3.11 6.78 -16.29
C VAL A 256 3.91 5.50 -16.06
N LEU A 257 5.19 5.61 -15.71
CA LEU A 257 6.04 4.45 -15.44
C LEU A 257 5.54 3.62 -14.26
N VAL A 258 5.14 4.26 -13.16
CA VAL A 258 4.57 3.59 -12.01
C VAL A 258 3.31 2.81 -12.39
N ALA A 259 2.40 3.40 -13.17
CA ALA A 259 1.19 2.73 -13.60
C ALA A 259 1.48 1.46 -14.44
N VAL A 260 2.39 1.58 -15.42
CA VAL A 260 2.80 0.44 -16.25
C VAL A 260 3.47 -0.65 -15.43
N LEU A 261 4.41 -0.28 -14.55
CA LEU A 261 5.16 -1.25 -13.75
C LEU A 261 4.33 -1.91 -12.65
N LYS A 262 3.32 -1.22 -12.11
CA LYS A 262 2.35 -1.84 -11.20
C LYS A 262 1.58 -2.95 -11.89
N GLU A 263 1.07 -2.69 -13.09
CA GLU A 263 0.36 -3.73 -13.86
C GLU A 263 1.29 -4.86 -14.30
N PHE A 264 2.52 -4.52 -14.70
CA PHE A 264 3.55 -5.50 -15.05
C PHE A 264 3.86 -6.43 -13.87
N LEU A 265 3.97 -5.93 -12.64
CA LEU A 265 4.20 -6.79 -11.47
C LEU A 265 2.96 -7.61 -11.12
N HIS A 266 1.78 -7.03 -11.30
CA HIS A 266 0.51 -7.71 -11.02
C HIS A 266 0.30 -8.95 -11.89
N GLN A 267 0.58 -8.88 -13.19
CA GLN A 267 0.45 -10.04 -14.10
C GLN A 267 1.39 -11.20 -13.76
N PHE A 268 2.47 -10.95 -13.01
CA PHE A 268 3.39 -11.97 -12.49
C PHE A 268 3.14 -12.31 -11.01
N GLU A 269 2.11 -11.72 -10.40
CA GLU A 269 1.77 -11.88 -8.97
C GLU A 269 2.92 -11.46 -8.03
N LEU A 270 3.69 -10.44 -8.45
CA LEU A 270 4.86 -9.91 -7.76
C LEU A 270 4.61 -8.53 -7.12
N ASP A 271 3.38 -8.03 -7.15
CA ASP A 271 2.98 -6.71 -6.64
C ASP A 271 2.59 -6.71 -5.14
N LYS A 272 2.54 -7.90 -4.52
CA LYS A 272 1.98 -8.10 -3.17
C LYS A 272 3.07 -8.49 -2.16
N PRO A 273 3.38 -7.64 -1.16
CA PRO A 273 4.38 -7.97 -0.13
C PRO A 273 4.10 -9.25 0.65
N PHE A 274 2.82 -9.57 0.83
CA PHE A 274 2.42 -10.70 1.66
C PHE A 274 2.62 -12.06 1.02
N THR A 275 2.62 -12.12 -0.31
CA THR A 275 3.07 -13.29 -1.08
C THR A 275 4.58 -13.27 -1.28
N GLY A 276 5.29 -12.31 -0.66
CA GLY A 276 6.73 -12.13 -0.78
C GLY A 276 7.18 -11.19 -1.90
N GLY A 277 6.24 -10.61 -2.67
CA GLY A 277 6.53 -9.71 -3.78
C GLY A 277 6.94 -8.29 -3.38
N LEU A 278 7.05 -7.43 -4.39
CA LEU A 278 7.47 -6.04 -4.29
C LEU A 278 6.28 -5.11 -3.98
N GLY A 279 6.31 -4.47 -2.82
CA GLY A 279 5.31 -3.46 -2.46
C GLY A 279 5.40 -2.18 -3.30
N SER A 280 4.24 -1.54 -3.51
CA SER A 280 4.11 -0.30 -4.29
C SER A 280 5.10 0.79 -3.86
N PHE A 281 5.32 1.00 -2.56
CA PHE A 281 6.27 2.01 -2.09
C PHE A 281 7.70 1.73 -2.57
N ARG A 282 8.18 0.49 -2.50
CA ARG A 282 9.52 0.12 -3.00
C ARG A 282 9.63 0.34 -4.50
N LEU A 283 8.59 -0.04 -5.25
CA LEU A 283 8.52 0.24 -6.68
C LEU A 283 8.64 1.76 -6.98
N TYR A 284 7.96 2.61 -6.22
CA TYR A 284 8.03 4.06 -6.42
C TYR A 284 9.45 4.59 -6.25
N ILE A 285 10.18 4.08 -5.25
CA ILE A 285 11.56 4.47 -4.99
C ILE A 285 12.50 3.95 -6.08
N MET A 286 12.28 2.72 -6.57
CA MET A 286 13.01 2.18 -7.72
C MET A 286 12.84 3.05 -8.97
N VAL A 287 11.61 3.44 -9.30
CA VAL A 287 11.33 4.31 -10.44
C VAL A 287 11.97 5.69 -10.23
N ALA A 288 11.84 6.27 -9.04
CA ALA A 288 12.43 7.57 -8.71
C ALA A 288 13.95 7.58 -8.87
N SER A 289 14.62 6.47 -8.54
CA SER A 289 16.08 6.36 -8.61
C SER A 289 16.65 6.42 -10.03
N LEU A 290 15.81 6.26 -11.06
CA LEU A 290 16.20 6.33 -12.47
C LEU A 290 16.25 7.77 -13.01
N PHE A 291 15.68 8.74 -12.29
CA PHE A 291 15.60 10.12 -12.77
C PHE A 291 16.88 10.91 -12.45
N PRO A 292 17.38 11.75 -13.37
CA PRO A 292 18.55 12.60 -13.14
C PRO A 292 18.18 13.79 -12.25
N LEU A 293 18.20 13.57 -10.94
CA LEU A 293 17.88 14.58 -9.93
C LEU A 293 19.10 15.47 -9.62
N GLU A 294 18.84 16.76 -9.43
CA GLU A 294 19.83 17.76 -9.04
C GLU A 294 19.31 18.67 -7.92
N LYS A 295 20.23 19.26 -7.16
CA LYS A 295 19.89 20.35 -6.24
C LYS A 295 19.52 21.61 -7.03
N CYS A 296 18.39 22.22 -6.66
CA CYS A 296 18.01 23.53 -7.15
C CYS A 296 18.85 24.59 -6.44
N LYS A 297 19.63 25.37 -7.20
CA LYS A 297 20.50 26.41 -6.63
C LYS A 297 19.71 27.53 -5.94
N ALA A 298 18.49 27.82 -6.38
CA ALA A 298 17.67 28.91 -5.87
C ALA A 298 16.88 28.55 -4.60
N THR A 299 16.33 27.34 -4.52
CA THR A 299 15.42 26.92 -3.44
C THR A 299 15.99 25.83 -2.53
N GLY A 300 17.19 25.31 -2.83
CA GLY A 300 17.80 24.18 -2.11
C GLY A 300 17.11 22.82 -2.33
N GLY A 301 15.90 22.81 -2.91
CA GLY A 301 15.10 21.60 -3.14
C GLY A 301 15.53 20.76 -4.34
N ALA A 302 14.94 19.57 -4.48
CA ALA A 302 15.18 18.69 -5.62
C ALA A 302 14.53 19.23 -6.91
N ARG A 303 15.23 19.11 -8.04
CA ARG A 303 14.66 19.31 -9.38
C ARG A 303 15.19 18.25 -10.34
N VAL A 304 14.44 17.99 -11.40
CA VAL A 304 14.92 17.15 -12.49
C VAL A 304 15.72 17.98 -13.48
N ALA A 305 16.86 17.45 -13.94
CA ALA A 305 17.61 18.05 -15.04
C ALA A 305 16.92 17.77 -16.39
N GLU A 306 15.94 18.60 -16.78
CA GLU A 306 15.06 18.34 -17.93
C GLU A 306 15.81 18.05 -19.23
N SER A 307 16.96 18.69 -19.47
CA SER A 307 17.82 18.45 -20.64
C SER A 307 18.41 17.04 -20.71
N ARG A 308 18.39 16.28 -19.61
CA ARG A 308 18.90 14.91 -19.49
C ARG A 308 17.81 13.88 -19.22
N VAL A 309 16.54 14.28 -19.19
CA VAL A 309 15.45 13.34 -18.92
C VAL A 309 15.29 12.41 -20.12
N PRO A 310 15.47 11.09 -19.94
CA PRO A 310 15.26 10.15 -21.03
C PRO A 310 13.78 10.04 -21.39
N SER A 311 13.49 9.48 -22.56
CA SER A 311 12.12 9.16 -22.98
C SER A 311 11.48 8.09 -22.07
N LEU A 312 10.16 7.90 -22.15
CA LEU A 312 9.45 6.89 -21.36
C LEU A 312 9.98 5.48 -21.66
N ALA A 313 10.13 5.15 -22.93
CA ALA A 313 10.73 3.92 -23.42
C ALA A 313 12.15 3.71 -22.87
N SER A 314 12.97 4.77 -22.87
CA SER A 314 14.32 4.68 -22.32
C SER A 314 14.32 4.45 -20.82
N LEU A 315 13.43 5.10 -20.07
CA LEU A 315 13.31 4.91 -18.62
C LEU A 315 12.79 3.52 -18.28
N LEU A 316 11.81 3.01 -19.03
CA LEU A 316 11.26 1.66 -18.85
C LEU A 316 12.30 0.58 -19.15
N LEU A 317 13.04 0.71 -20.26
CA LEU A 317 14.17 -0.18 -20.57
C LEU A 317 15.26 -0.09 -19.49
N SER A 318 15.58 1.12 -19.03
CA SER A 318 16.56 1.31 -17.95
C SER A 318 16.10 0.66 -16.65
N PHE A 319 14.81 0.71 -16.31
CA PHE A 319 14.27 0.03 -15.14
C PHE A 319 14.54 -1.47 -15.20
N PHE A 320 14.11 -2.12 -16.29
CA PHE A 320 14.29 -3.56 -16.45
C PHE A 320 15.77 -3.95 -16.55
N HIS A 321 16.59 -3.13 -17.18
CA HIS A 321 18.04 -3.34 -17.25
C HIS A 321 18.69 -3.26 -15.87
N VAL A 322 18.50 -2.15 -15.16
CA VAL A 322 19.17 -1.86 -13.89
C VAL A 322 18.79 -2.90 -12.85
N PHE A 323 17.50 -3.23 -12.72
CA PHE A 323 17.02 -4.11 -11.66
C PHE A 323 16.98 -5.60 -12.03
N GLY A 324 16.96 -5.95 -13.32
CA GLY A 324 16.90 -7.33 -13.79
C GLY A 324 18.25 -7.92 -14.23
N ASN A 325 19.24 -7.10 -14.57
CA ASN A 325 20.48 -7.62 -15.15
C ASN A 325 21.46 -8.14 -14.09
N LYS A 326 21.41 -9.44 -13.79
CA LYS A 326 22.32 -10.12 -12.82
C LYS A 326 23.82 -9.94 -13.11
N ARG A 327 24.22 -9.42 -14.28
CA ARG A 327 25.61 -9.12 -14.64
C ARG A 327 26.10 -7.75 -14.16
N THR A 328 25.19 -6.83 -13.81
CA THR A 328 25.55 -5.52 -13.27
C THR A 328 25.52 -5.58 -11.74
N PRO A 329 26.37 -4.83 -11.03
CA PRO A 329 26.34 -4.81 -9.56
C PRO A 329 25.11 -4.06 -9.00
N GLN A 330 24.34 -3.35 -9.84
CA GLN A 330 23.16 -2.59 -9.44
C GLN A 330 21.85 -3.38 -9.50
N TYR A 331 21.88 -4.64 -9.92
CA TYR A 331 20.68 -5.47 -9.95
C TYR A 331 20.05 -5.63 -8.57
N LEU A 332 18.78 -5.99 -8.59
CA LEU A 332 18.00 -6.07 -7.37
C LEU A 332 18.42 -7.30 -6.54
N GLN A 333 18.90 -7.05 -5.32
CA GLN A 333 19.37 -8.03 -4.35
C GLN A 333 18.80 -7.73 -2.95
N SER A 334 18.81 -8.71 -2.04
CA SER A 334 18.35 -8.49 -0.66
C SER A 334 19.20 -7.46 0.09
N SER A 335 20.45 -7.26 -0.34
CA SER A 335 21.37 -6.22 0.15
C SER A 335 21.15 -4.86 -0.52
N THR A 336 20.32 -4.76 -1.56
CA THR A 336 20.06 -3.51 -2.28
C THR A 336 19.43 -2.50 -1.32
N VAL A 337 20.00 -1.29 -1.38
CA VAL A 337 19.55 -0.14 -0.62
C VAL A 337 19.50 1.03 -1.59
N LEU A 338 18.30 1.57 -1.81
CA LEU A 338 18.12 2.79 -2.58
C LEU A 338 18.07 4.00 -1.65
N ARG A 339 18.75 5.06 -2.05
CA ARG A 339 18.80 6.33 -1.32
C ARG A 339 18.26 7.46 -2.18
N LEU A 340 17.51 8.34 -1.56
CA LEU A 340 16.99 9.57 -2.16
C LEU A 340 17.55 10.77 -1.37
N PRO A 341 18.82 11.16 -1.60
CA PRO A 341 19.51 12.17 -0.79
C PRO A 341 18.87 13.56 -0.87
N LEU A 342 18.02 13.81 -1.87
CA LEU A 342 17.32 15.07 -2.07
C LEU A 342 15.90 15.08 -1.48
N PHE A 343 15.52 14.00 -0.79
CA PHE A 343 14.24 13.83 -0.13
C PHE A 343 14.47 13.31 1.30
N ASP A 344 15.03 14.16 2.15
CA ASP A 344 15.31 13.87 3.58
C ASP A 344 16.22 12.64 3.80
N ASP A 345 17.12 12.38 2.85
CA ASP A 345 18.00 11.20 2.81
C ASP A 345 17.26 9.87 3.02
N SER A 346 16.02 9.82 2.49
CA SER A 346 15.15 8.66 2.58
C SER A 346 15.86 7.41 2.04
N ARG A 347 15.92 6.38 2.88
CA ARG A 347 16.54 5.09 2.59
C ARG A 347 15.49 3.98 2.58
N VAL A 348 15.56 3.12 1.57
CA VAL A 348 14.71 1.94 1.44
C VAL A 348 15.55 0.72 1.11
N ASP A 349 15.39 -0.34 1.90
CA ASP A 349 16.02 -1.64 1.65
C ASP A 349 15.01 -2.68 1.14
N PHE A 350 15.58 -3.74 0.57
CA PHE A 350 14.86 -4.81 -0.10
C PHE A 350 15.01 -6.15 0.62
N ALA A 351 15.63 -6.17 1.80
CA ALA A 351 15.91 -7.40 2.55
C ALA A 351 14.64 -8.17 2.93
N ALA A 352 13.52 -7.47 3.13
CA ALA A 352 12.23 -8.06 3.49
C ALA A 352 11.40 -8.59 2.29
N VAL A 353 11.91 -8.47 1.05
CA VAL A 353 11.22 -8.94 -0.16
C VAL A 353 11.69 -10.38 -0.45
N PHE A 354 10.81 -11.35 -0.24
CA PHE A 354 11.17 -12.77 -0.32
C PHE A 354 11.27 -13.31 -1.75
N ARG A 355 10.46 -12.80 -2.68
CA ARG A 355 10.42 -13.20 -4.09
C ARG A 355 11.23 -12.25 -4.97
N LEU A 356 12.39 -11.82 -4.48
CA LEU A 356 13.22 -10.86 -5.20
C LEU A 356 13.82 -11.46 -6.47
N ASP A 357 14.24 -12.73 -6.41
CA ASP A 357 14.77 -13.44 -7.58
C ASP A 357 13.73 -13.54 -8.70
N ASP A 358 12.47 -13.84 -8.37
CA ASP A 358 11.36 -13.83 -9.34
C ASP A 358 11.18 -12.45 -9.99
N CYS A 359 11.33 -11.36 -9.21
CA CYS A 359 11.30 -10.00 -9.75
C CYS A 359 12.46 -9.75 -10.72
N VAL A 360 13.68 -10.14 -10.35
CA VAL A 360 14.87 -9.99 -11.19
C VAL A 360 14.72 -10.76 -12.49
N ASP A 361 14.22 -11.99 -12.44
CA ASP A 361 14.01 -12.84 -13.61
C ASP A 361 12.93 -12.26 -14.54
N ALA A 362 11.81 -11.79 -13.97
CA ALA A 362 10.76 -11.11 -14.74
C ALA A 362 11.30 -9.83 -15.41
N PHE A 363 12.10 -9.03 -14.70
CA PHE A 363 12.71 -7.83 -15.26
C PHE A 363 13.74 -8.14 -16.34
N ALA A 364 14.58 -9.15 -16.16
CA ALA A 364 15.55 -9.58 -17.16
C ALA A 364 14.87 -10.02 -18.46
N MET A 365 13.82 -10.85 -18.34
CA MET A 365 12.99 -11.30 -19.45
C MET A 365 12.33 -10.11 -20.17
N ALA A 366 11.70 -9.20 -19.42
CA ALA A 366 11.07 -8.02 -20.00
C ALA A 366 12.07 -7.10 -20.71
N HIS A 367 13.27 -6.91 -20.16
CA HIS A 367 14.34 -6.15 -20.82
C HIS A 367 14.73 -6.80 -22.15
N GLU A 368 14.96 -8.12 -22.15
CA GLU A 368 15.36 -8.85 -23.36
C GLU A 368 14.29 -8.75 -24.45
N ILE A 369 13.02 -8.99 -24.11
CA ILE A 369 11.92 -8.95 -25.06
C ILE A 369 11.73 -7.51 -25.57
N LEU A 370 11.55 -6.55 -24.67
CA LEU A 370 11.26 -5.16 -25.02
C LEU A 370 12.39 -4.51 -25.82
N SER A 371 13.66 -4.84 -25.53
CA SER A 371 14.80 -4.34 -26.30
C SER A 371 14.81 -4.84 -27.75
N LYS A 372 14.32 -6.06 -28.01
CA LYS A 372 14.22 -6.65 -29.34
C LYS A 372 12.96 -6.22 -30.10
N THR A 373 11.81 -6.23 -29.43
CA THR A 373 10.49 -6.00 -30.07
C THR A 373 10.16 -4.51 -30.20
N GLN A 374 10.65 -3.67 -29.28
CA GLN A 374 10.27 -2.27 -29.14
C GLN A 374 8.74 -2.06 -29.05
N SER A 375 8.02 -3.04 -28.50
CA SER A 375 6.57 -2.97 -28.30
C SER A 375 6.22 -3.39 -26.88
N LEU A 376 5.33 -2.65 -26.23
CA LEU A 376 4.89 -2.95 -24.88
C LEU A 376 4.03 -4.22 -24.84
N GLY A 377 3.19 -4.43 -25.86
CA GLY A 377 2.29 -5.59 -25.97
C GLY A 377 3.01 -6.95 -25.95
N SER A 378 4.33 -7.00 -26.17
CA SER A 378 5.11 -8.24 -26.06
C SER A 378 5.45 -8.64 -24.61
N ILE A 379 5.28 -7.73 -23.65
CA ILE A 379 5.56 -7.98 -22.23
C ILE A 379 4.34 -7.77 -21.33
N VAL A 380 3.20 -7.35 -21.87
CA VAL A 380 1.93 -7.19 -21.14
C VAL A 380 0.79 -7.94 -21.82
N PHE A 381 -0.05 -8.62 -21.05
CA PHE A 381 -1.22 -9.34 -21.56
C PHE A 381 -2.44 -8.41 -21.75
N GLU A 382 -2.39 -7.54 -22.76
CA GLU A 382 -3.37 -6.46 -22.95
C GLU A 382 -4.83 -6.93 -23.09
N GLU A 383 -5.08 -8.07 -23.73
CA GLU A 383 -6.43 -8.63 -23.91
C GLU A 383 -7.09 -8.98 -22.57
N GLN A 384 -6.35 -9.66 -21.68
CA GLN A 384 -6.84 -10.02 -20.34
C GLN A 384 -7.08 -8.77 -19.50
N ILE A 385 -6.18 -7.79 -19.58
CA ILE A 385 -6.30 -6.51 -18.86
C ILE A 385 -7.55 -5.75 -19.32
N THR A 386 -7.79 -5.71 -20.63
CA THR A 386 -8.96 -5.05 -21.22
C THR A 386 -10.27 -5.72 -20.77
N ALA A 387 -10.34 -7.05 -20.81
CA ALA A 387 -11.52 -7.77 -20.34
C ALA A 387 -11.82 -7.50 -18.85
N GLN A 388 -10.79 -7.51 -18.00
CA GLN A 388 -10.95 -7.21 -16.57
C GLN A 388 -11.32 -5.75 -16.31
N ARG A 389 -10.77 -4.82 -17.09
CA ARG A 389 -11.11 -3.40 -17.05
C ARG A 389 -12.58 -3.16 -17.37
N GLU A 390 -13.12 -3.82 -18.40
CA GLU A 390 -14.53 -3.75 -18.73
C GLU A 390 -15.43 -4.32 -17.63
N ALA A 391 -14.99 -5.39 -16.96
CA ALA A 391 -15.73 -5.96 -15.83
C ALA A 391 -15.83 -4.97 -14.66
N VAL A 392 -14.72 -4.30 -14.30
CA VAL A 392 -14.70 -3.28 -13.24
C VAL A 392 -15.60 -2.10 -13.60
N LEU A 393 -15.52 -1.61 -14.85
CA LEU A 393 -16.37 -0.52 -15.30
C LEU A 393 -17.86 -0.89 -15.31
N ARG A 394 -18.20 -2.16 -15.57
CA ARG A 394 -19.58 -2.66 -15.46
C ARG A 394 -20.05 -2.69 -14.01
N ALA A 395 -19.20 -3.13 -13.09
CA ALA A 395 -19.54 -3.28 -11.67
C ALA A 395 -19.84 -1.95 -10.96
N ILE A 396 -19.23 -0.84 -11.40
CA ILE A 396 -19.45 0.49 -10.79
C ILE A 396 -20.60 1.28 -11.43
N ARG A 397 -21.18 0.81 -12.55
CA ARG A 397 -22.27 1.53 -13.21
C ARG A 397 -23.52 1.45 -12.33
N PRO A 398 -24.18 2.59 -12.05
CA PRO A 398 -25.48 2.54 -11.40
C PRO A 398 -26.45 1.77 -12.31
N GLU A 399 -27.22 0.85 -11.74
CA GLU A 399 -28.33 0.18 -12.44
C GLU A 399 -29.27 1.26 -12.99
N THR A 400 -29.10 1.59 -14.26
CA THR A 400 -29.97 2.51 -14.96
C THR A 400 -31.05 1.66 -15.63
N THR A 401 -32.27 1.78 -15.08
CA THR A 401 -33.54 1.49 -15.75
C THR A 401 -33.84 0.05 -16.18
N ALA A 402 -34.08 -0.85 -15.22
CA ALA A 402 -34.95 -2.02 -15.46
C ALA A 402 -36.38 -1.84 -14.90
N SER A 403 -36.64 -0.78 -14.12
CA SER A 403 -37.95 -0.52 -13.48
C SER A 403 -38.71 0.68 -14.08
N ALA A 404 -38.62 0.88 -15.41
CA ALA A 404 -39.38 1.93 -16.12
C ALA A 404 -40.30 1.38 -17.23
N HIS A 405 -40.38 0.05 -17.41
CA HIS A 405 -41.22 -0.58 -18.44
C HIS A 405 -42.39 -1.42 -17.90
N ALA A 406 -42.55 -1.53 -16.58
CA ALA A 406 -43.69 -2.26 -15.97
C ALA A 406 -44.94 -1.40 -15.72
N ALA A 407 -44.88 -0.08 -15.88
CA ALA A 407 -45.98 0.84 -15.54
C ALA A 407 -46.64 1.50 -16.77
N ARG A 408 -46.89 0.75 -17.85
CA ARG A 408 -47.80 1.17 -18.93
C ARG A 408 -48.51 -0.05 -19.54
N ARG A 409 -49.50 -0.58 -18.81
CA ARG A 409 -50.64 -1.27 -19.45
C ARG A 409 -51.91 -0.48 -19.08
N PRO A 410 -52.65 0.07 -20.05
CA PRO A 410 -53.95 0.65 -19.76
C PRO A 410 -54.94 -0.49 -19.51
N HIS A 411 -55.67 -0.40 -18.40
CA HIS A 411 -56.88 -1.19 -18.20
C HIS A 411 -57.87 -0.87 -19.33
N ARG A 412 -58.40 -1.94 -19.92
CA ARG A 412 -59.48 -1.90 -20.90
C ARG A 412 -60.76 -2.36 -20.21
#